data_AF-A0A927WJK3-F1
#
_entry.id   AF-A0A927WJK3-F1
#
_cell.length_a   1.000
_cell.length_b   1.000
_cell.length_c   1.000
_cell.angle_alpha   90.00
_cell.angle_beta   90.00
_cell.angle_gamma   90.00
#
_symmetry.space_group_name_H-M   'P 1'
#
loop_
_entity.id
_entity.type
_entity.pdbx_description
1 polymer ?
#
loop_
_entity_poly.entity_id
_entity_poly.type
_entity_poly.pdbx_seq_one_letter_code
_entity_poly.pdbx_strand_id
1 'polypeptide(L)'
;MKGLAVFLFLAGVVSLLVFLWRWFRKKDKKIFGIAGIVAIVLSVVLMPPPTPEEKAAMEAKQAQEAQEKANKAKAEQEPKEKADNNTETNSSPAEGKVEKNYDTLQTIFTQINTTTKPSDIDSVIANNNLAFTKQEYNGTPKNITYKIAYDKDVALQKYGKSGDYVSISFNANDGSVMTVEYHKNLTTALLYNYGIHWDFREKSPNNQYSGYYYQLDSTQTDGIEIKYSNGNTKKTSYHRVDSADSALSSIL
;
A
#
# COMPACT_ATOMS: atom_id res chain seq x y z
N MET A 1 19.98 52.23 -40.23
CA MET A 1 19.72 51.83 -38.82
C MET A 1 18.57 50.83 -38.65
N LYS A 2 17.36 51.03 -39.20
CA LYS A 2 16.20 50.14 -38.96
C LYS A 2 16.43 48.64 -39.23
N GLY A 3 17.14 48.28 -40.31
CA GLY A 3 17.40 46.87 -40.66
C GLY A 3 18.25 46.09 -39.64
N LEU A 4 19.23 46.73 -39.01
CA LEU A 4 20.11 46.09 -38.03
C LEU A 4 19.35 45.69 -36.75
N ALA A 5 18.42 46.54 -36.31
CA ALA A 5 17.58 46.27 -35.14
C ALA A 5 16.63 45.08 -35.37
N VAL A 6 16.04 44.97 -36.57
CA VAL A 6 15.19 43.83 -36.95
C VAL A 6 15.99 42.52 -37.00
N PHE A 7 17.22 42.57 -37.52
CA PHE A 7 18.10 41.39 -37.60
C PHE A 7 18.53 40.90 -36.21
N LEU A 8 18.89 41.81 -35.30
CA LEU A 8 19.23 41.48 -33.92
C LEU A 8 18.01 40.94 -33.14
N PHE A 9 16.81 41.47 -33.38
CA PHE A 9 15.59 40.95 -32.77
C PHE A 9 15.29 39.51 -33.22
N LEU A 10 15.37 39.23 -34.52
CA LEU A 10 15.20 37.88 -35.07
C LEU A 10 16.25 36.89 -34.53
N ALA A 11 17.52 37.30 -34.47
CA ALA A 11 18.58 36.47 -33.88
C ALA A 11 18.34 36.17 -32.39
N GLY A 12 17.80 37.13 -31.64
CA GLY A 12 17.38 36.95 -30.24
C GLY A 12 16.24 35.95 -30.10
N VAL A 13 15.19 36.05 -30.94
CA VAL A 13 14.05 35.12 -30.93
C VAL A 13 14.49 33.70 -31.30
N VAL A 14 15.32 33.52 -32.32
CA VAL A 14 15.87 32.20 -32.69
C VAL A 14 16.72 31.61 -31.56
N SER A 15 17.55 32.43 -30.90
CA SER A 15 18.36 31.99 -29.77
C SER A 15 17.49 31.56 -28.57
N LEU A 16 16.40 32.30 -28.29
CA LEU A 16 15.43 31.95 -27.25
C LEU A 16 14.72 30.62 -27.57
N LEU A 17 14.30 30.42 -28.81
CA LEU A 17 13.64 29.18 -29.25
C LEU A 17 14.57 27.97 -29.17
N VAL A 18 15.84 28.12 -29.57
CA VAL A 18 16.87 27.07 -29.41
C VAL A 18 17.16 26.78 -27.95
N PHE A 19 17.22 27.80 -27.09
CA PHE A 19 17.39 27.63 -25.64
C PHE A 19 16.21 26.89 -25.01
N LEU A 20 14.97 27.29 -25.32
CA LEU A 20 13.76 26.62 -24.86
C LEU A 20 13.70 25.17 -25.34
N TRP A 21 13.96 24.92 -26.63
CA TRP A 21 13.98 23.55 -27.18
C TRP A 21 15.04 22.68 -26.51
N ARG A 22 16.24 23.21 -26.26
CA ARG A 22 17.33 22.51 -25.57
C ARG A 22 17.03 22.30 -24.07
N TRP A 23 16.25 23.18 -23.44
CA TRP A 23 15.76 23.01 -22.06
C TRP A 23 14.68 21.93 -21.97
N PHE A 24 13.71 21.93 -22.89
CA PHE A 24 12.69 20.88 -23.01
C PHE A 24 13.29 19.51 -23.34
N ARG A 25 14.34 19.44 -24.17
CA ARG A 25 15.05 18.17 -24.46
C ARG A 25 15.86 17.61 -23.29
N LYS A 26 16.17 18.42 -22.26
CA LYS A 26 17.00 18.03 -21.10
C LYS A 26 16.22 17.70 -19.83
N LYS A 27 14.89 17.84 -19.81
CA LYS A 27 14.07 17.47 -18.65
C LYS A 27 13.50 16.08 -18.82
N ASP A 28 13.78 15.21 -17.86
CA ASP A 28 13.20 13.86 -17.79
C ASP A 28 11.68 13.89 -17.85
N LYS A 29 11.10 12.85 -18.47
CA LYS A 29 9.66 12.73 -18.75
C LYS A 29 8.74 12.67 -17.50
N LYS A 30 9.28 12.85 -16.29
CA LYS A 30 8.57 12.77 -15.01
C LYS A 30 7.82 14.06 -14.62
N ILE A 31 8.10 15.21 -15.25
CA ILE A 31 7.49 16.51 -14.86
C ILE A 31 6.10 16.73 -15.50
N PHE A 32 5.80 16.13 -16.66
CA PHE A 32 4.49 16.32 -17.32
C PHE A 32 3.30 15.70 -16.56
N GLY A 33 3.54 14.79 -15.61
CA GLY A 33 2.47 14.25 -14.75
C GLY A 33 1.89 15.26 -13.74
N ILE A 34 2.62 16.32 -13.39
CA ILE A 34 2.21 17.25 -12.33
C ILE A 34 1.30 18.37 -12.86
N ALA A 35 1.53 18.83 -14.10
CA ALA A 35 0.71 19.89 -14.71
C ALA A 35 -0.75 19.47 -14.95
N GLY A 36 -1.00 18.20 -15.28
CA GLY A 36 -2.36 17.68 -15.47
C GLY A 36 -3.18 17.58 -14.18
N ILE A 37 -2.53 17.31 -13.04
CA ILE A 37 -3.22 17.12 -11.76
C ILE A 37 -3.69 18.46 -11.18
N VAL A 38 -2.90 19.54 -11.32
CA VAL A 38 -3.29 20.88 -10.85
C VAL A 38 -4.54 21.40 -11.56
N ALA A 39 -4.73 21.09 -12.85
CA ALA A 39 -5.92 21.48 -13.59
C ALA A 39 -7.20 20.77 -13.10
N ILE A 40 -7.10 19.50 -12.71
CA ILE A 40 -8.24 18.72 -12.21
C ILE A 40 -8.62 19.16 -10.79
N VAL A 41 -7.64 19.42 -9.91
CA VAL A 41 -7.92 19.86 -8.53
C VAL A 41 -8.58 21.24 -8.47
N LEU A 42 -8.26 22.18 -9.37
CA LEU A 42 -8.97 23.47 -9.42
C LEU A 42 -10.44 23.34 -9.87
N SER A 43 -10.80 22.32 -10.66
CA SER A 43 -12.17 22.17 -11.17
C SER A 43 -13.19 21.69 -10.12
N VAL A 44 -12.74 21.04 -9.04
CA VAL A 44 -13.61 20.55 -7.97
C VAL A 44 -13.92 21.63 -6.91
N VAL A 45 -13.04 22.63 -6.76
CA VAL A 45 -13.19 23.72 -5.77
C VAL A 45 -14.15 24.83 -6.26
N LEU A 46 -14.55 24.81 -7.54
CA LEU A 46 -15.42 25.81 -8.17
C LEU A 46 -16.87 25.35 -8.40
N MET A 47 -17.23 24.12 -8.00
CA MET A 47 -18.63 23.68 -8.07
C MET A 47 -19.43 24.27 -6.90
N PRO A 48 -20.64 24.81 -7.14
CA PRO A 48 -21.53 25.19 -6.05
C PRO A 48 -21.87 23.95 -5.20
N PRO A 49 -22.15 24.10 -3.90
CA PRO A 49 -22.63 22.99 -3.08
C PRO A 49 -23.90 22.42 -3.70
N PRO A 50 -24.09 21.08 -3.70
CA PRO A 50 -25.26 20.45 -4.29
C PRO A 50 -26.52 21.02 -3.64
N THR A 51 -27.51 21.30 -4.48
CA THR A 51 -28.81 21.80 -4.04
C THR A 51 -29.48 20.79 -3.09
N PRO A 52 -30.40 21.22 -2.22
CA PRO A 52 -31.17 20.30 -1.38
C PRO A 52 -31.88 19.20 -2.17
N GLU A 53 -32.28 19.49 -3.42
CA GLU A 53 -32.91 18.58 -4.36
C GLU A 53 -31.93 17.53 -4.91
N GLU A 54 -30.72 17.92 -5.32
CA GLU A 54 -29.66 16.98 -5.72
C GLU A 54 -29.20 16.11 -4.55
N LYS A 55 -29.16 16.66 -3.33
CA LYS A 55 -28.85 15.90 -2.12
C LYS A 55 -29.93 14.86 -1.82
N ALA A 56 -31.20 15.24 -1.89
CA ALA A 56 -32.33 14.31 -1.74
C ALA A 56 -32.33 13.23 -2.84
N ALA A 57 -31.97 13.57 -4.08
CA ALA A 57 -31.84 12.60 -5.17
C ALA A 57 -30.69 11.60 -4.94
N MET A 58 -29.54 12.05 -4.40
CA MET A 58 -28.44 11.15 -4.02
C MET A 58 -28.81 10.22 -2.85
N GLU A 59 -29.49 10.75 -1.82
CA GLU A 59 -29.97 9.95 -0.68
C GLU A 59 -31.05 8.93 -1.11
N ALA A 60 -31.99 9.32 -1.97
CA ALA A 60 -32.99 8.42 -2.54
C ALA A 60 -32.37 7.30 -3.39
N LYS A 61 -31.35 7.63 -4.19
CA LYS A 61 -30.62 6.63 -5.00
C LYS A 61 -29.84 5.64 -4.11
N GLN A 62 -29.16 6.13 -3.07
CA GLN A 62 -28.47 5.25 -2.10
C GLN A 62 -29.46 4.37 -1.33
N ALA A 63 -30.64 4.88 -0.98
CA ALA A 63 -31.70 4.09 -0.35
C ALA A 63 -32.22 2.97 -1.27
N GLN A 64 -32.45 3.24 -2.57
CA GLN A 64 -32.81 2.22 -3.55
C GLN A 64 -31.72 1.15 -3.71
N GLU A 65 -30.46 1.54 -3.87
CA GLU A 65 -29.33 0.60 -4.01
C GLU A 65 -29.12 -0.26 -2.74
N ALA A 66 -29.39 0.29 -1.55
CA ALA A 66 -29.38 -0.46 -0.30
C ALA A 66 -30.54 -1.47 -0.20
N GLN A 67 -31.74 -1.07 -0.63
CA GLN A 67 -32.93 -1.93 -0.62
C GLN A 67 -32.84 -3.05 -1.66
N GLU A 68 -32.25 -2.81 -2.83
CA GLU A 68 -31.99 -3.85 -3.84
C GLU A 68 -30.99 -4.89 -3.31
N LYS A 69 -29.91 -4.45 -2.65
CA LYS A 69 -28.95 -5.37 -1.99
C LYS A 69 -29.58 -6.18 -0.86
N ALA A 70 -30.44 -5.57 -0.04
CA ALA A 70 -31.16 -6.26 1.02
C ALA A 70 -32.14 -7.32 0.49
N ASN A 71 -32.81 -7.05 -0.64
CA ASN A 71 -33.68 -8.01 -1.29
C ASN A 71 -32.90 -9.17 -1.93
N LYS A 72 -31.72 -8.89 -2.52
CA LYS A 72 -30.85 -9.93 -3.09
C LYS A 72 -30.31 -10.88 -2.02
N ALA A 73 -29.93 -10.35 -0.85
CA ALA A 73 -29.46 -11.15 0.28
C ALA A 73 -30.53 -12.06 0.92
N LYS A 74 -31.82 -11.79 0.70
CA LYS A 74 -32.94 -12.61 1.21
C LYS A 74 -33.34 -13.78 0.30
N ALA A 75 -32.80 -13.86 -0.92
CA ALA A 75 -33.16 -14.90 -1.89
C ALA A 75 -32.26 -16.15 -1.84
N GLU A 76 -31.23 -16.17 -0.99
CA GLU A 76 -30.14 -17.16 -1.04
C GLU A 76 -29.99 -17.98 0.26
N GLN A 77 -31.06 -18.08 1.06
CA GLN A 77 -31.10 -18.90 2.28
C GLN A 77 -32.36 -19.78 2.36
N GLU A 78 -32.27 -21.00 1.83
CA GLU A 78 -32.93 -22.18 2.42
C GLU A 78 -31.92 -23.34 2.51
N PRO A 79 -32.03 -24.22 3.53
CA PRO A 79 -30.93 -25.08 3.94
C PRO A 79 -30.92 -26.46 3.27
N LYS A 80 -29.73 -27.06 3.18
CA LYS A 80 -29.56 -28.52 3.13
C LYS A 80 -28.64 -28.98 4.25
N GLU A 81 -29.11 -29.96 5.01
CA GLU A 81 -28.49 -30.48 6.22
C GLU A 81 -28.12 -31.97 6.02
N LYS A 82 -27.01 -32.43 6.62
CA LYS A 82 -26.59 -33.84 6.81
C LYS A 82 -26.24 -34.64 5.53
N ALA A 83 -25.25 -35.55 5.48
CA ALA A 83 -24.16 -35.97 6.39
C ALA A 83 -23.02 -36.60 5.51
N ASP A 84 -21.93 -37.26 5.96
CA ASP A 84 -21.50 -37.76 7.29
C ASP A 84 -19.93 -37.81 7.36
N ASN A 85 -19.35 -38.66 8.21
CA ASN A 85 -17.92 -38.83 8.50
C ASN A 85 -17.15 -39.69 7.46
N ASN A 86 -15.84 -39.45 7.27
CA ASN A 86 -14.82 -40.31 7.92
C ASN A 86 -13.40 -39.71 7.95
N THR A 87 -12.62 -40.19 8.93
CA THR A 87 -11.22 -39.83 9.22
C THR A 87 -10.22 -40.51 8.29
N GLU A 88 -9.12 -39.85 7.93
CA GLU A 88 -7.81 -40.52 7.93
C GLU A 88 -6.63 -39.56 8.14
N THR A 89 -5.69 -40.00 8.97
CA THR A 89 -4.50 -39.26 9.39
C THR A 89 -3.34 -39.51 8.43
N ASN A 90 -2.57 -38.48 8.07
CA ASN A 90 -1.25 -38.72 7.50
C ASN A 90 -0.23 -37.68 7.97
N SER A 91 0.54 -38.07 8.98
CA SER A 91 1.66 -37.31 9.54
C SER A 91 2.88 -37.42 8.64
N SER A 92 3.43 -36.28 8.22
CA SER A 92 4.74 -36.14 7.57
C SER A 92 5.63 -35.23 8.44
N PRO A 93 6.97 -35.40 8.47
CA PRO A 93 7.76 -35.08 9.65
C PRO A 93 7.80 -33.59 10.01
N ALA A 94 7.75 -33.31 11.31
CA ALA A 94 8.15 -32.01 11.84
C ALA A 94 9.67 -31.84 11.63
N GLU A 95 10.04 -31.02 10.65
CA GLU A 95 11.41 -30.52 10.54
C GLU A 95 11.77 -29.80 11.84
N GLY A 96 12.96 -30.10 12.37
CA GLY A 96 13.39 -29.61 13.68
C GLY A 96 13.37 -28.08 13.71
N LYS A 97 12.67 -27.52 14.70
CA LYS A 97 12.73 -26.08 15.00
C LYS A 97 14.17 -25.72 15.38
N VAL A 98 14.94 -25.26 14.40
CA VAL A 98 16.12 -24.44 14.66
C VAL A 98 15.62 -23.21 15.41
N GLU A 99 16.06 -23.05 16.66
CA GLU A 99 15.67 -21.92 17.50
C GLU A 99 16.33 -20.65 16.95
N LYS A 100 15.59 -19.92 16.10
CA LYS A 100 16.09 -18.71 15.45
C LYS A 100 16.14 -17.58 16.46
N ASN A 101 17.35 -17.13 16.77
CA ASN A 101 17.60 -16.00 17.66
C ASN A 101 17.44 -14.69 16.90
N TYR A 102 16.19 -14.23 16.79
CA TYR A 102 15.84 -12.96 16.15
C TYR A 102 16.12 -11.76 17.06
N ASP A 103 16.45 -10.61 16.46
CA ASP A 103 16.48 -9.34 17.20
C ASP A 103 15.06 -8.85 17.58
N THR A 104 14.97 -7.72 18.27
CA THR A 104 13.70 -7.15 18.72
C THR A 104 12.75 -6.80 17.58
N LEU A 105 13.23 -6.16 16.51
CA LEU A 105 12.41 -5.74 15.37
C LEU A 105 11.95 -6.96 14.55
N GLN A 106 12.86 -7.91 14.35
CA GLN A 106 12.59 -9.20 13.74
C GLN A 106 11.53 -10.00 14.53
N THR A 107 11.66 -10.04 15.86
CA THR A 107 10.68 -10.66 16.77
C THR A 107 9.32 -9.99 16.66
N ILE A 108 9.26 -8.65 16.62
CA ILE A 108 8.02 -7.89 16.45
C ILE A 108 7.33 -8.26 15.13
N PHE A 109 8.07 -8.36 14.02
CA PHE A 109 7.51 -8.78 12.74
C PHE A 109 6.88 -10.19 12.80
N THR A 110 7.54 -11.14 13.45
CA THR A 110 7.03 -12.52 13.56
C THR A 110 5.84 -12.70 14.51
N GLN A 111 5.68 -11.82 15.50
CA GLN A 111 4.57 -11.86 16.45
C GLN A 111 3.28 -11.21 15.92
N ILE A 112 3.39 -10.21 15.04
CA ILE A 112 2.23 -9.49 14.49
C ILE A 112 1.55 -10.33 13.41
N ASN A 113 0.22 -10.38 13.48
CA ASN A 113 -0.62 -11.10 12.54
C ASN A 113 -1.88 -10.29 12.23
N THR A 114 -2.77 -10.80 11.37
CA THR A 114 -3.96 -10.08 10.89
C THR A 114 -4.99 -9.73 11.98
N THR A 115 -4.88 -10.32 13.18
CA THR A 115 -5.78 -10.05 14.32
C THR A 115 -5.25 -9.00 15.31
N THR A 116 -3.94 -8.71 15.28
CA THR A 116 -3.26 -7.73 16.15
C THR A 116 -3.93 -6.36 16.12
N LYS A 117 -3.96 -5.66 17.26
CA LYS A 117 -4.59 -4.35 17.43
C LYS A 117 -3.55 -3.24 17.65
N PRO A 118 -3.89 -1.97 17.36
CA PRO A 118 -3.00 -0.83 17.62
C PRO A 118 -2.51 -0.72 19.08
N SER A 119 -3.35 -1.11 20.06
CA SER A 119 -3.02 -1.17 21.49
C SER A 119 -1.86 -2.11 21.82
N ASP A 120 -1.76 -3.22 21.07
CA ASP A 120 -0.74 -4.24 21.28
C ASP A 120 0.61 -3.68 20.83
N ILE A 121 0.61 -2.89 19.75
CA ILE A 121 1.79 -2.20 19.22
C ILE A 121 2.27 -1.11 20.17
N ASP A 122 1.36 -0.29 20.72
CA ASP A 122 1.71 0.72 21.73
C ASP A 122 2.40 0.07 22.96
N SER A 123 1.92 -1.11 23.38
CA SER A 123 2.50 -1.90 24.48
C SER A 123 3.88 -2.49 24.13
N VAL A 124 4.03 -3.05 22.92
CA VAL A 124 5.29 -3.61 22.41
C VAL A 124 6.38 -2.54 22.31
N ILE A 125 6.06 -1.35 21.83
CA ILE A 125 6.99 -0.22 21.73
C ILE A 125 7.49 0.19 23.12
N ALA A 126 6.58 0.36 24.08
CA ALA A 126 6.90 0.78 25.44
C ALA A 126 7.79 -0.25 26.16
N ASN A 127 7.44 -1.54 26.08
CA ASN A 127 8.17 -2.62 26.75
C ASN A 127 9.61 -2.80 26.22
N ASN A 128 9.86 -2.43 24.97
CA ASN A 128 11.18 -2.57 24.32
C ASN A 128 11.95 -1.24 24.21
N ASN A 129 11.40 -0.13 24.73
CA ASN A 129 11.97 1.22 24.64
C ASN A 129 12.38 1.62 23.20
N LEU A 130 11.54 1.27 22.22
CA LEU A 130 11.82 1.51 20.80
C LEU A 130 11.41 2.93 20.38
N ALA A 131 12.17 3.50 19.45
CA ALA A 131 11.76 4.75 18.82
C ALA A 131 10.68 4.48 17.77
N PHE A 132 9.67 5.35 17.70
CA PHE A 132 8.61 5.21 16.70
C PHE A 132 8.08 6.55 16.22
N THR A 133 7.42 6.51 15.06
CA THR A 133 6.46 7.55 14.66
C THR A 133 5.14 6.91 14.25
N LYS A 134 4.05 7.66 14.43
CA LYS A 134 2.67 7.27 14.08
C LYS A 134 2.08 8.36 13.20
N GLN A 135 1.60 8.01 12.01
CA GLN A 135 1.05 8.99 11.06
C GLN A 135 -0.21 8.45 10.38
N GLU A 136 -1.25 9.28 10.27
CA GLU A 136 -2.44 9.01 9.46
C GLU A 136 -2.17 9.36 7.98
N TYR A 137 -2.70 8.55 7.07
CA TYR A 137 -2.69 8.79 5.63
C TYR A 137 -4.10 8.66 5.05
N ASN A 138 -4.46 9.59 4.16
CA ASN A 138 -5.70 9.57 3.38
C ASN A 138 -5.63 8.54 2.23
N GLY A 139 -5.43 7.27 2.58
CA GLY A 139 -5.46 6.14 1.65
C GLY A 139 -6.89 5.67 1.32
N THR A 140 -6.99 4.53 0.64
CA THR A 140 -8.26 3.80 0.45
C THR A 140 -8.07 2.34 0.89
N PRO A 141 -8.52 1.93 2.09
CA PRO A 141 -9.09 2.78 3.16
C PRO A 141 -8.05 3.75 3.74
N LYS A 142 -8.53 4.74 4.52
CA LYS A 142 -7.67 5.56 5.38
C LYS A 142 -6.87 4.64 6.30
N ASN A 143 -5.61 4.99 6.56
CA ASN A 143 -4.76 4.17 7.44
C ASN A 143 -3.97 4.99 8.45
N ILE A 144 -3.62 4.33 9.54
CA ILE A 144 -2.69 4.80 10.57
C ILE A 144 -1.48 3.88 10.48
N THR A 145 -0.33 4.45 10.14
CA THR A 145 0.91 3.68 9.98
C THR A 145 1.89 4.02 11.10
N TYR A 146 2.30 2.98 11.83
CA TYR A 146 3.41 3.00 12.77
C TYR A 146 4.70 2.69 12.01
N LYS A 147 5.78 3.41 12.31
CA LYS A 147 7.14 3.04 11.91
C LYS A 147 8.01 2.98 13.16
N ILE A 148 8.58 1.81 13.43
CA ILE A 148 9.27 1.45 14.68
C ILE A 148 10.71 1.07 14.35
N ALA A 149 11.68 1.64 15.05
CA ALA A 149 13.11 1.36 14.85
C ALA A 149 13.88 1.52 16.17
N TYR A 150 15.15 1.09 16.18
CA TYR A 150 16.05 1.35 17.30
C TYR A 150 16.45 2.83 17.40
N ASP A 151 16.66 3.51 16.26
CA ASP A 151 17.06 4.92 16.20
C ASP A 151 15.87 5.81 15.77
N LYS A 152 15.69 6.93 16.48
CA LYS A 152 14.61 7.90 16.24
C LYS A 152 14.62 8.51 14.84
N ASP A 153 15.79 8.70 14.24
CA ASP A 153 15.95 9.30 12.92
C ASP A 153 15.64 8.25 11.83
N VAL A 154 15.81 6.95 12.12
CA VAL A 154 15.34 5.85 11.26
C VAL A 154 13.82 5.71 11.36
N ALA A 155 13.25 5.87 12.56
CA ALA A 155 11.81 5.79 12.81
C ALA A 155 10.98 6.90 12.11
N LEU A 156 11.60 7.96 11.57
CA LEU A 156 10.90 9.02 10.84
C LEU A 156 10.25 8.50 9.54
N GLN A 157 8.97 8.86 9.33
CA GLN A 157 8.23 8.59 8.08
C GLN A 157 8.78 9.35 6.86
N LYS A 158 9.45 10.50 7.06
CA LYS A 158 9.98 11.36 6.00
C LYS A 158 11.37 11.84 6.37
N TYR A 159 12.27 11.89 5.40
CA TYR A 159 13.67 12.32 5.56
C TYR A 159 14.44 11.55 6.65
N GLY A 160 14.02 10.32 6.95
CA GLY A 160 14.68 9.48 7.93
C GLY A 160 16.04 8.95 7.45
N LYS A 161 16.89 8.57 8.40
CA LYS A 161 18.12 7.83 8.11
C LYS A 161 17.78 6.44 7.58
N SER A 162 18.70 5.86 6.81
CA SER A 162 18.67 4.44 6.49
C SER A 162 19.00 3.61 7.73
N GLY A 163 18.36 2.45 7.86
CA GLY A 163 18.47 1.52 8.96
C GLY A 163 17.26 0.58 8.97
N ASP A 164 17.31 -0.44 9.81
CA ASP A 164 16.25 -1.43 9.91
C ASP A 164 15.04 -0.88 10.67
N TYR A 165 13.83 -1.22 10.21
CA TYR A 165 12.59 -0.80 10.87
C TYR A 165 11.43 -1.76 10.58
N VAL A 166 10.44 -1.76 11.47
CA VAL A 166 9.13 -2.37 11.25
C VAL A 166 8.11 -1.27 10.93
N SER A 167 7.36 -1.42 9.84
CA SER A 167 6.22 -0.58 9.47
C SER A 167 4.93 -1.40 9.61
N ILE A 168 3.94 -0.88 10.34
CA ILE A 168 2.64 -1.54 10.52
C ILE A 168 1.54 -0.56 10.14
N SER A 169 0.74 -0.91 9.14
CA SER A 169 -0.39 -0.11 8.69
C SER A 169 -1.71 -0.72 9.15
N PHE A 170 -2.53 0.07 9.83
CA PHE A 170 -3.88 -0.30 10.26
C PHE A 170 -4.92 0.54 9.52
N ASN A 171 -6.08 -0.04 9.19
CA ASN A 171 -7.23 0.74 8.73
C ASN A 171 -7.71 1.65 9.86
N ALA A 172 -7.80 2.96 9.57
CA ALA A 172 -8.11 3.98 10.56
C ALA A 172 -9.54 3.89 11.14
N ASN A 173 -10.45 3.20 10.44
CA ASN A 173 -11.86 3.11 10.84
C ASN A 173 -12.14 1.97 11.81
N ASP A 174 -11.45 0.83 11.67
CA ASP A 174 -11.75 -0.42 12.41
C ASP A 174 -10.53 -1.04 13.12
N GLY A 175 -9.33 -0.47 12.94
CA GLY A 175 -8.10 -0.96 13.56
C GLY A 175 -7.64 -2.33 13.07
N SER A 176 -8.11 -2.82 11.92
CA SER A 176 -7.61 -4.05 11.30
C SER A 176 -6.26 -3.84 10.63
N VAL A 177 -5.37 -4.83 10.74
CA VAL A 177 -4.05 -4.82 10.07
C VAL A 177 -4.25 -4.87 8.56
N MET A 178 -3.61 -3.94 7.85
CA MET A 178 -3.55 -3.87 6.39
C MET A 178 -2.22 -4.47 5.88
N THR A 179 -1.10 -3.98 6.42
CA THR A 179 0.25 -4.49 6.12
C THR A 179 1.15 -4.48 7.35
N VAL A 180 2.13 -5.39 7.36
CA VAL A 180 3.28 -5.37 8.27
C VAL A 180 4.53 -5.59 7.42
N GLU A 181 5.52 -4.73 7.54
CA GLU A 181 6.77 -4.81 6.80
C GLU A 181 7.95 -4.74 7.77
N TYR A 182 8.88 -5.69 7.72
CA TYR A 182 10.22 -5.52 8.27
C TYR A 182 11.17 -5.22 7.11
N HIS A 183 11.85 -4.09 7.17
CA HIS A 183 12.81 -3.67 6.17
C HIS A 183 14.22 -3.76 6.69
N LYS A 184 15.11 -4.30 5.85
CA LYS A 184 16.55 -4.40 6.07
C LYS A 184 17.27 -3.97 4.79
N ASN A 185 17.92 -2.81 4.82
CA ASN A 185 18.51 -2.15 3.64
C ASN A 185 17.51 -1.98 2.48
N LEU A 186 17.67 -2.75 1.39
CA LEU A 186 16.80 -2.75 0.20
C LEU A 186 15.83 -3.94 0.17
N THR A 187 15.88 -4.80 1.18
CA THR A 187 15.08 -6.02 1.30
C THR A 187 13.90 -5.81 2.25
N THR A 188 12.80 -6.52 2.01
CA THR A 188 11.57 -6.41 2.82
C THR A 188 10.94 -7.78 3.03
N ALA A 189 10.60 -8.10 4.28
CA ALA A 189 9.67 -9.17 4.64
C ALA A 189 8.31 -8.52 4.91
N LEU A 190 7.23 -9.08 4.34
CA LEU A 190 5.91 -8.47 4.28
C LEU A 190 4.84 -9.47 4.73
N LEU A 191 3.94 -9.06 5.62
CA LEU A 191 2.59 -9.60 5.73
C LEU A 191 1.64 -8.63 5.02
N TYR A 192 1.06 -9.06 3.90
CA TYR A 192 -0.02 -8.33 3.25
C TYR A 192 -1.35 -8.94 3.67
N ASN A 193 -2.27 -8.13 4.19
CA ASN A 193 -3.65 -8.52 4.38
C ASN A 193 -4.51 -7.92 3.25
N TYR A 194 -4.58 -6.59 3.17
CA TYR A 194 -5.35 -5.87 2.16
C TYR A 194 -4.94 -4.39 2.07
N GLY A 195 -5.56 -3.63 1.17
CA GLY A 195 -5.32 -2.21 0.93
C GLY A 195 -4.39 -1.94 -0.26
N ILE A 196 -4.08 -0.67 -0.48
CA ILE A 196 -3.11 -0.27 -1.51
C ILE A 196 -1.70 -0.35 -0.91
N HIS A 197 -0.90 -1.27 -1.43
CA HIS A 197 0.51 -1.46 -1.07
C HIS A 197 1.29 -1.81 -2.33
N TRP A 198 2.07 -0.85 -2.87
CA TRP A 198 2.77 -0.93 -4.15
C TRP A 198 1.89 -1.45 -5.32
N ASP A 199 2.00 -2.75 -5.62
CA ASP A 199 1.28 -3.43 -6.69
C ASP A 199 -0.01 -4.12 -6.22
N PHE A 200 -0.13 -4.39 -4.92
CA PHE A 200 -1.32 -4.95 -4.29
C PHE A 200 -2.39 -3.86 -4.06
N ARG A 201 -3.66 -4.18 -4.32
CA ARG A 201 -4.77 -3.21 -4.38
C ARG A 201 -6.11 -3.76 -3.88
N GLU A 202 -6.08 -4.81 -3.08
CA GLU A 202 -7.29 -5.52 -2.66
C GLU A 202 -8.09 -4.73 -1.63
N LYS A 203 -9.41 -4.72 -1.76
CA LYS A 203 -10.30 -3.85 -0.96
C LYS A 203 -10.69 -4.44 0.40
N SER A 204 -10.46 -5.73 0.61
CA SER A 204 -10.95 -6.47 1.77
C SER A 204 -9.93 -7.50 2.25
N PRO A 205 -9.88 -7.80 3.57
CA PRO A 205 -9.08 -8.89 4.13
C PRO A 205 -9.34 -10.25 3.49
N ASN A 206 -8.45 -11.22 3.73
CA ASN A 206 -8.61 -12.62 3.33
C ASN A 206 -8.87 -12.81 1.82
N ASN A 207 -8.17 -12.04 1.00
CA ASN A 207 -8.20 -12.13 -0.46
C ASN A 207 -7.13 -13.10 -0.99
N GLN A 208 -7.14 -13.36 -2.29
CA GLN A 208 -6.19 -14.28 -2.95
C GLN A 208 -4.71 -13.94 -2.74
N TYR A 209 -4.39 -12.65 -2.50
CA TYR A 209 -3.03 -12.18 -2.25
C TYR A 209 -2.72 -11.97 -0.76
N SER A 210 -3.65 -12.18 0.17
CA SER A 210 -3.36 -12.15 1.60
C SER A 210 -2.34 -13.25 1.95
N GLY A 211 -1.29 -12.90 2.71
CA GLY A 211 -0.23 -13.83 3.10
C GLY A 211 1.12 -13.17 3.34
N TYR A 212 2.13 -14.00 3.54
CA TYR A 212 3.51 -13.58 3.75
C TYR A 212 4.30 -13.56 2.43
N TYR A 213 5.20 -12.59 2.32
CA TYR A 213 6.04 -12.36 1.15
C TYR A 213 7.44 -11.91 1.56
N TYR A 214 8.41 -12.12 0.68
CA TYR A 214 9.69 -11.40 0.72
C TYR A 214 9.98 -10.70 -0.62
N GLN A 215 10.84 -9.69 -0.56
CA GLN A 215 11.37 -8.94 -1.69
C GLN A 215 12.85 -8.66 -1.43
N LEU A 216 13.72 -9.08 -2.34
CA LEU A 216 15.17 -8.85 -2.27
C LEU A 216 15.62 -7.62 -3.05
N ASP A 217 15.00 -7.41 -4.21
CA ASP A 217 15.30 -6.32 -5.12
C ASP A 217 14.00 -5.89 -5.81
N SER A 218 13.59 -4.65 -5.54
CA SER A 218 12.37 -4.05 -6.10
C SER A 218 12.33 -3.95 -7.64
N THR A 219 13.48 -4.11 -8.31
CA THR A 219 13.58 -4.03 -9.77
C THR A 219 13.37 -5.36 -10.48
N GLN A 220 13.40 -6.48 -9.74
CA GLN A 220 13.21 -7.81 -10.31
C GLN A 220 11.73 -8.09 -10.61
N THR A 221 11.48 -9.05 -11.50
CA THR A 221 10.13 -9.42 -11.98
C THR A 221 10.01 -10.92 -12.11
N ASP A 222 10.38 -11.62 -11.06
CA ASP A 222 10.44 -13.08 -10.91
C ASP A 222 9.53 -13.63 -9.79
N GLY A 223 8.93 -12.74 -8.98
CA GLY A 223 7.88 -13.05 -8.03
C GLY A 223 6.49 -13.26 -8.66
N ILE A 224 5.44 -13.13 -7.84
CA ILE A 224 4.05 -13.44 -8.23
C ILE A 224 3.54 -12.53 -9.37
N GLU A 225 2.59 -13.07 -10.15
CA GLU A 225 1.75 -12.28 -11.04
C GLU A 225 0.46 -11.86 -10.32
N ILE A 226 0.23 -10.55 -10.22
CA ILE A 226 -1.04 -9.97 -9.77
C ILE A 226 -1.93 -9.74 -10.99
N LYS A 227 -3.14 -10.31 -10.94
CA LYS A 227 -4.25 -10.05 -11.86
C LYS A 227 -5.18 -9.01 -11.25
N TYR A 228 -5.41 -7.93 -11.98
CA TYR A 228 -6.28 -6.81 -11.58
C TYR A 228 -7.72 -7.01 -12.05
N SER A 229 -8.66 -6.32 -11.40
CA SER A 229 -10.10 -6.40 -11.74
C SER A 229 -10.47 -5.89 -13.13
N ASN A 230 -9.58 -5.18 -13.82
CA ASN A 230 -9.74 -4.77 -15.21
C ASN A 230 -9.18 -5.79 -16.23
N GLY A 231 -8.75 -6.98 -15.77
CA GLY A 231 -8.18 -8.04 -16.60
C GLY A 231 -6.68 -7.92 -16.90
N ASN A 232 -6.04 -6.78 -16.57
CA ASN A 232 -4.61 -6.63 -16.74
C ASN A 232 -3.85 -7.50 -15.71
N THR A 233 -2.67 -7.98 -16.09
CA THR A 233 -1.74 -8.62 -15.16
C THR A 233 -0.45 -7.82 -14.98
N LYS A 234 0.23 -8.01 -13.86
CA LYS A 234 1.58 -7.48 -13.60
C LYS A 234 2.39 -8.49 -12.82
N LYS A 235 3.58 -8.82 -13.31
CA LYS A 235 4.58 -9.58 -12.56
C LYS A 235 5.34 -8.66 -11.59
N THR A 236 5.60 -9.15 -10.39
CA THR A 236 6.18 -8.39 -9.27
C THR A 236 7.53 -8.97 -8.83
N SER A 237 8.20 -8.30 -7.90
CA SER A 237 9.36 -8.80 -7.15
C SER A 237 8.99 -9.44 -5.79
N TYR A 238 7.69 -9.73 -5.55
CA TYR A 238 7.22 -10.30 -4.29
C TYR A 238 7.08 -11.82 -4.42
N HIS A 239 7.80 -12.55 -3.58
CA HIS A 239 7.76 -14.01 -3.55
C HIS A 239 6.93 -14.46 -2.36
N ARG A 240 5.86 -15.22 -2.61
CA ARG A 240 4.95 -15.72 -1.56
C ARG A 240 5.61 -16.85 -0.76
N VAL A 241 5.39 -16.84 0.54
CA VAL A 241 5.84 -17.86 1.48
C VAL A 241 4.77 -18.12 2.55
N ASP A 242 4.88 -19.24 3.27
CA ASP A 242 3.80 -19.73 4.14
C ASP A 242 3.79 -19.12 5.55
N SER A 243 4.86 -18.43 5.97
CA SER A 243 4.99 -17.90 7.34
C SER A 243 5.84 -16.63 7.43
N ALA A 244 5.69 -15.90 8.53
CA ALA A 244 6.54 -14.77 8.89
C ALA A 244 8.02 -15.21 9.00
N ASP A 245 8.28 -16.38 9.59
CA ASP A 245 9.62 -16.96 9.67
C ASP A 245 10.27 -17.16 8.31
N SER A 246 9.53 -17.69 7.34
CA SER A 246 10.03 -17.92 5.98
C SER A 246 10.27 -16.59 5.26
N ALA A 247 9.39 -15.61 5.41
CA ALA A 247 9.56 -14.28 4.82
C ALA A 247 10.80 -13.57 5.37
N LEU A 248 10.97 -13.61 6.69
CA LEU A 248 12.09 -13.00 7.38
C LEU A 248 13.41 -13.71 7.04
N SER A 249 13.45 -15.04 7.12
CA SER A 249 14.67 -15.81 6.83
C SER A 249 15.13 -15.70 5.38
N SER A 250 14.23 -15.33 4.46
CA SER A 250 14.58 -15.11 3.05
C SER A 250 15.34 -13.80 2.83
N ILE A 251 15.37 -12.87 3.80
CA ILE A 251 16.02 -11.55 3.68
C ILE A 251 17.14 -11.28 4.69
N LEU A 252 17.46 -12.24 5.57
CA LEU A 252 18.45 -12.06 6.63
C LEU A 252 19.89 -12.37 6.19
#